data_AF-A0A6M0L280-F1
#
_entry.id   AF-A0A6M0L280-F1
#
_cell.length_a   1.000
_cell.length_b   1.000
_cell.length_c   1.000
_cell.angle_alpha   90.00
_cell.angle_beta   90.00
_cell.angle_gamma   90.00
#
_symmetry.space_group_name_H-M   'P 1'
#
loop_
_entity.id
_entity.type
_entity.pdbx_description
1 polymer ?
#
loop_
_entity_poly.entity_id
_entity_poly.type
_entity_poly.pdbx_seq_one_letter_code
_entity_poly.pdbx_strand_id
1 'polypeptide(L)'
;MKKRVIFMCGATLLLAACQAPQTTKMEQTTTQQAQSVKTLEKGVWEDKLYARLSKLVADNGKTNANYKADAKPYAVFDWDNTTIINDIGEATFTYQIMNLEFKMTPEKFGEAIRKNLPSDDFKEDWNNKDGGRVNIDKIAKDLESDYTFLYNNYSGMKGTKSLDELKSTDEYKDFSAKLRYLYEAVGSTFSSDISYPWVTYLYAGMTSEEVQALTEKSIDYALKDELKEETWESPATLKGEAGQVSVSFKTGVRSVKEMQDLYATLMENGIDVYICSASYIDVIIPYATNSKYGYNIPKENIYAMMLSKDSNGVIQAELNPEYAQTQGAGKTETIKKYMAATHKDKEPILIAGDSNGDYAMLTDFKDLQVGIIFNRIRPTEKGIGKLSKEAADTYDKDDARYFLQGRDENKGILLHGRETILLGKTEAELLKK
;
A
#
# COMPACT_ATOMS: atom_id res chain seq x y z
N MET A 1 53.08 -49.32 11.53
CA MET A 1 53.56 -47.95 11.18
C MET A 1 52.35 -47.03 11.32
N LYS A 2 52.25 -45.95 12.11
CA LYS A 2 53.01 -45.26 13.17
C LYS A 2 51.93 -44.89 14.23
N LYS A 3 51.98 -45.33 15.49
CA LYS A 3 52.55 -44.65 16.69
C LYS A 3 52.10 -43.18 16.80
N ARG A 4 51.60 -42.61 17.91
CA ARG A 4 51.56 -42.96 19.35
C ARG A 4 50.65 -41.91 20.03
N VAL A 5 49.83 -42.29 21.01
CA VAL A 5 49.36 -41.41 22.08
C VAL A 5 50.08 -41.86 23.35
N ILE A 6 50.81 -40.94 23.99
CA ILE A 6 51.49 -41.17 25.27
C ILE A 6 50.82 -40.26 26.30
N PHE A 7 50.28 -40.92 27.32
CA PHE A 7 49.89 -40.38 28.61
C PHE A 7 51.15 -39.91 29.36
N MET A 8 51.06 -38.79 30.08
CA MET A 8 51.96 -38.55 31.20
C MET A 8 51.19 -37.92 32.36
N CYS A 9 51.05 -38.71 33.42
CA CYS A 9 50.58 -38.31 34.73
C CYS A 9 51.57 -37.34 35.39
N GLY A 10 51.03 -36.32 36.05
CA GLY A 10 51.75 -35.51 37.02
C GLY A 10 50.83 -35.19 38.18
N ALA A 11 50.91 -35.98 39.25
CA ALA A 11 50.26 -35.72 40.52
C ALA A 11 51.04 -34.63 41.28
N THR A 12 50.33 -33.63 41.81
CA THR A 12 50.91 -32.70 42.79
C THR A 12 49.87 -32.34 43.84
N LEU A 13 50.32 -32.38 45.09
CA LEU A 13 49.55 -32.33 46.32
C LEU A 13 48.77 -31.01 46.51
N LEU A 14 47.56 -31.15 47.04
CA LEU A 14 46.76 -30.08 47.62
C LEU A 14 47.31 -29.70 49.01
N LEU A 15 47.67 -28.42 49.16
CA LEU A 15 47.81 -27.75 50.46
C LEU A 15 46.69 -26.72 50.57
N ALA A 16 45.86 -26.89 51.60
CA ALA A 16 44.77 -26.01 51.95
C ALA A 16 45.29 -24.66 52.49
N ALA A 17 44.69 -23.56 52.05
CA ALA A 17 44.75 -22.28 52.73
C ALA A 17 43.34 -21.66 52.75
N CYS A 18 42.78 -21.56 53.95
CA CYS A 18 41.55 -20.82 54.23
C CYS A 18 41.78 -19.33 53.99
N GLN A 19 40.95 -18.69 53.18
CA GLN A 19 40.76 -17.24 53.18
C GLN A 19 39.27 -16.91 53.10
N ALA A 20 38.83 -16.04 54.02
CA ALA A 20 37.44 -15.64 54.23
C ALA A 20 36.92 -14.74 53.08
N PRO A 21 35.61 -14.77 52.77
CA PRO A 21 35.05 -13.96 51.70
C PRO A 21 34.89 -12.48 52.13
N GLN A 22 35.58 -11.58 51.44
CA GLN A 22 35.28 -10.15 51.44
C GLN A 22 34.14 -9.87 50.47
N THR A 23 33.03 -9.34 50.99
CA THR A 23 31.89 -8.82 50.23
C THR A 23 32.23 -7.44 49.66
N THR A 24 32.67 -7.38 48.41
CA THR A 24 32.71 -6.15 47.62
C THR A 24 31.31 -5.82 47.09
N LYS A 25 30.69 -4.75 47.63
CA LYS A 25 29.55 -4.08 46.99
C LYS A 25 30.01 -3.48 45.67
N MET A 26 29.57 -4.03 44.54
CA MET A 26 29.62 -3.33 43.26
C MET A 26 28.49 -2.29 43.24
N GLU A 27 28.85 -1.01 43.29
CA GLU A 27 27.95 0.07 42.86
C GLU A 27 27.73 -0.07 41.36
N GLN A 28 26.54 -0.55 40.98
CA GLN A 28 26.05 -0.43 39.62
C GLN A 28 25.77 1.05 39.35
N THR A 29 26.74 1.71 38.72
CA THR A 29 26.51 3.02 38.11
C THR A 29 25.58 2.79 36.92
N THR A 30 24.28 2.96 37.12
CA THR A 30 23.30 2.92 36.04
C THR A 30 23.55 4.17 35.20
N THR A 31 24.30 4.02 34.11
CA THR A 31 24.36 5.04 33.06
C THR A 31 22.99 5.04 32.42
N GLN A 32 22.11 5.91 32.92
CA GLN A 32 20.85 6.22 32.28
C GLN A 32 21.22 6.88 30.95
N GLN A 33 21.28 6.09 29.87
CA GLN A 33 21.32 6.63 28.53
C GLN A 33 20.10 7.55 28.42
N ALA A 34 20.35 8.86 28.40
CA ALA A 34 19.34 9.83 28.03
C ALA A 34 18.86 9.40 26.63
N GLN A 35 17.68 8.82 26.56
CA GLN A 35 17.08 8.44 25.28
C GLN A 35 16.94 9.72 24.46
N SER A 36 17.75 9.85 23.41
CA SER A 36 17.66 10.97 22.49
C SER A 36 16.26 11.01 21.88
N VAL A 37 15.59 12.15 21.98
CA VAL A 37 14.27 12.38 21.38
C VAL A 37 14.46 12.55 19.87
N LYS A 38 13.93 11.63 19.08
CA LYS A 38 13.88 11.79 17.62
C LYS A 38 12.94 12.95 17.30
N THR A 39 13.43 13.89 16.50
CA THR A 39 12.68 15.08 16.09
C THR A 39 12.36 14.94 14.61
N LEU A 40 11.13 15.33 14.21
CA LEU A 40 10.70 15.35 12.83
C LEU A 40 11.59 16.30 12.01
N GLU A 41 12.13 15.80 10.91
CA GLU A 41 12.90 16.60 9.97
C GLU A 41 11.98 17.56 9.22
N LYS A 42 12.47 18.77 8.97
CA LYS A 42 11.68 19.78 8.26
C LYS A 42 11.32 19.33 6.84
N GLY A 43 12.27 18.72 6.14
CA GLY A 43 12.09 18.25 4.76
C GLY A 43 11.46 19.31 3.87
N VAL A 44 10.49 18.89 3.05
CA VAL A 44 9.62 19.79 2.29
C VAL A 44 8.18 19.83 2.83
N TRP A 45 7.98 19.53 4.11
CA TRP A 45 6.66 19.69 4.73
C TRP A 45 6.22 21.15 4.67
N GLU A 46 4.95 21.37 4.32
CA GLU A 46 4.27 22.66 4.49
C GLU A 46 4.52 23.22 5.90
N ASP A 47 4.73 24.53 6.04
CA ASP A 47 5.21 25.17 7.26
C ASP A 47 4.30 24.96 8.47
N LYS A 48 2.99 25.18 8.32
CA LYS A 48 2.05 24.99 9.42
C LYS A 48 1.84 23.53 9.74
N LEU A 49 1.78 22.66 8.74
CA LEU A 49 1.71 21.22 8.93
C LEU A 49 2.94 20.70 9.70
N TYR A 50 4.15 21.10 9.31
CA TYR A 50 5.37 20.74 10.03
C TYR A 50 5.33 21.18 11.50
N ALA A 51 4.95 22.43 11.75
CA ALA A 51 4.83 22.95 13.12
C ALA A 51 3.78 22.17 13.91
N ARG A 52 2.65 21.84 13.28
CA ARG A 52 1.56 21.08 13.90
C ARG A 52 1.95 19.64 14.24
N LEU A 53 2.66 18.95 13.33
CA LEU A 53 3.17 17.60 13.54
C LEU A 53 4.24 17.56 14.62
N SER A 54 5.18 18.52 14.60
CA SER A 54 6.21 18.67 15.63
C SER A 54 5.58 18.85 17.02
N LYS A 55 4.54 19.69 17.10
CA LYS A 55 3.76 19.87 18.33
C LYS A 55 2.99 18.61 18.74
N LEU A 56 2.36 17.90 17.79
CA LEU A 56 1.66 16.65 18.07
C LEU A 56 2.59 15.61 18.69
N VAL A 57 3.81 15.47 18.17
CA VAL A 57 4.83 14.56 18.73
C VAL A 57 5.25 15.00 20.13
N ALA A 58 5.49 16.29 20.37
CA ALA A 58 5.88 16.80 21.68
C ALA A 58 4.76 16.64 22.75
N ASP A 59 3.51 16.86 22.36
CA ASP A 59 2.35 16.80 23.27
C ASP A 59 1.97 15.36 23.63
N ASN A 60 2.21 14.41 22.73
CA ASN A 60 1.76 13.02 22.88
C ASN A 60 2.91 11.99 23.03
N GLY A 61 4.16 12.39 22.84
CA GLY A 61 5.31 11.49 22.87
C GLY A 61 5.73 11.05 24.27
N LYS A 62 6.56 10.01 24.34
CA LYS A 62 7.02 9.34 25.57
C LYS A 62 7.78 10.22 26.56
N THR A 63 8.24 11.39 26.13
CA THR A 63 8.90 12.38 26.99
C THR A 63 7.93 13.36 27.65
N ASN A 64 6.67 13.38 27.23
CA ASN A 64 5.64 14.17 27.87
C ASN A 64 5.28 13.59 29.25
N ALA A 65 5.15 14.45 30.27
CA ALA A 65 4.85 14.02 31.64
C ALA A 65 3.50 13.29 31.78
N ASN A 66 2.57 13.50 30.83
CA ASN A 66 1.25 12.86 30.82
C ASN A 66 1.20 11.58 29.96
N TYR A 67 2.32 11.14 29.39
CA TYR A 67 2.38 9.95 28.56
C TYR A 67 2.03 8.69 29.36
N LYS A 68 1.20 7.82 28.76
CA LYS A 68 0.77 6.56 29.36
C LYS A 68 1.23 5.39 28.49
N ALA A 69 2.29 4.70 28.92
CA ALA A 69 2.87 3.60 28.15
C ALA A 69 1.92 2.41 27.96
N ASP A 70 0.98 2.22 28.88
CA ASP A 70 -0.05 1.18 28.81
C ASP A 70 -1.29 1.60 27.98
N ALA A 71 -1.28 2.82 27.45
CA ALA A 71 -2.35 3.39 26.64
C ALA A 71 -1.73 4.35 25.61
N LYS A 72 -0.79 3.83 24.81
CA LYS A 72 -0.03 4.62 23.86
C LYS A 72 -0.96 5.37 22.90
N PRO A 73 -0.64 6.59 22.50
CA PRO A 73 -1.26 7.21 21.33
C PRO A 73 -0.90 6.45 20.05
N TYR A 74 -1.70 6.62 19.01
CA TYR A 74 -1.42 6.03 17.70
C TYR A 74 -1.93 6.89 16.55
N ALA A 75 -1.35 6.65 15.37
CA ALA A 75 -1.67 7.33 14.13
C ALA A 75 -2.01 6.31 13.03
N VAL A 76 -2.92 6.67 12.12
CA VAL A 76 -3.40 5.78 11.05
C VAL A 76 -3.20 6.43 9.69
N PHE A 77 -2.63 5.70 8.74
CA PHE A 77 -2.35 6.23 7.41
C PHE A 77 -2.93 5.32 6.34
N ASP A 78 -3.48 5.93 5.29
CA ASP A 78 -3.61 5.21 4.01
C ASP A 78 -2.22 4.97 3.38
N TRP A 79 -2.15 3.99 2.48
CA TRP A 79 -0.90 3.64 1.81
C TRP A 79 -0.74 4.36 0.48
N ASP A 80 -1.55 3.96 -0.50
CA ASP A 80 -1.46 4.41 -1.89
C ASP A 80 -1.74 5.90 -1.99
N ASN A 81 -0.93 6.66 -2.73
CA ASN A 81 -1.04 8.12 -2.87
C ASN A 81 -0.98 8.98 -1.57
N THR A 82 -0.90 8.36 -0.39
CA THR A 82 -0.75 9.00 0.92
C THR A 82 0.64 8.79 1.49
N THR A 83 1.05 7.53 1.66
CA THR A 83 2.39 7.15 2.16
C THR A 83 3.44 7.14 1.05
N ILE A 84 3.02 6.75 -0.15
CA ILE A 84 3.84 6.66 -1.36
C ILE A 84 3.23 7.54 -2.46
N ILE A 85 4.00 7.85 -3.50
CA ILE A 85 3.45 8.41 -4.73
C ILE A 85 2.94 7.28 -5.63
N ASN A 86 1.75 7.48 -6.18
CA ASN A 86 0.98 6.50 -6.95
C ASN A 86 0.57 5.28 -6.08
N ASP A 87 0.17 4.20 -6.73
CA ASP A 87 -0.55 3.08 -6.12
C ASP A 87 0.20 1.77 -6.36
N ILE A 88 0.51 1.04 -5.28
CA ILE A 88 1.25 -0.21 -5.38
C ILE A 88 0.36 -1.38 -5.83
N GLY A 89 -0.95 -1.31 -5.59
CA GLY A 89 -1.93 -2.25 -6.13
C GLY A 89 -1.97 -2.19 -7.66
N GLU A 90 -2.08 -0.98 -8.22
CA GLU A 90 -2.07 -0.75 -9.68
C GLU A 90 -0.73 -1.13 -10.32
N ALA A 91 0.39 -0.76 -9.69
CA ALA A 91 1.72 -1.10 -10.18
C ALA A 91 1.94 -2.63 -10.17
N THR A 92 1.49 -3.31 -9.12
CA THR A 92 1.60 -4.79 -9.02
C THR A 92 0.69 -5.49 -10.00
N PHE A 93 -0.53 -5.00 -10.21
CA PHE A 93 -1.42 -5.52 -11.25
C PHE A 93 -0.81 -5.37 -12.66
N THR A 94 -0.26 -4.20 -12.96
CA THR A 94 0.42 -3.95 -14.24
C THR A 94 1.62 -4.87 -14.41
N TYR A 95 2.46 -5.02 -13.38
CA TYR A 95 3.60 -5.93 -13.38
C TYR A 95 3.17 -7.40 -13.53
N GLN A 96 2.06 -7.80 -12.89
CA GLN A 96 1.49 -9.13 -12.99
C GLN A 96 1.10 -9.46 -14.44
N ILE A 97 0.43 -8.52 -15.13
CA ILE A 97 0.08 -8.64 -16.55
C ILE A 97 1.35 -8.77 -17.40
N MET A 98 2.30 -7.85 -17.23
CA MET A 98 3.51 -7.78 -18.05
C MET A 98 4.34 -9.06 -18.01
N ASN A 99 4.27 -9.78 -16.89
CA ASN A 99 5.08 -10.97 -16.62
C ASN A 99 4.29 -12.28 -16.61
N LEU A 100 2.97 -12.23 -16.90
CA LEU A 100 2.06 -13.37 -16.84
C LEU A 100 2.14 -14.14 -15.51
N GLU A 101 2.29 -13.41 -14.40
CA GLU A 101 2.42 -13.98 -13.06
C GLU A 101 1.00 -14.33 -12.53
N PHE A 102 0.36 -15.33 -13.13
CA PHE A 102 -0.95 -15.85 -12.75
C PHE A 102 -0.87 -17.34 -12.45
N LYS A 103 -1.69 -17.82 -11.50
CA LYS A 103 -1.72 -19.25 -11.10
C LYS A 103 -3.00 -19.99 -11.43
N MET A 104 -3.99 -19.29 -11.97
CA MET A 104 -5.26 -19.89 -12.33
C MET A 104 -5.15 -20.69 -13.62
N THR A 105 -5.92 -21.78 -13.73
CA THR A 105 -6.25 -22.37 -15.05
C THR A 105 -7.10 -21.39 -15.85
N PRO A 106 -7.22 -21.54 -17.17
CA PRO A 106 -8.05 -20.64 -17.96
C PRO A 106 -9.50 -20.57 -17.49
N GLU A 107 -10.08 -21.68 -17.07
CA GLU A 107 -11.45 -21.72 -16.54
C GLU A 107 -11.55 -20.90 -15.24
N LYS A 108 -10.60 -21.06 -14.32
CA LYS A 108 -10.58 -20.31 -13.06
C LYS A 108 -10.29 -18.83 -13.24
N PHE A 109 -9.45 -18.48 -14.22
CA PHE A 109 -9.24 -17.09 -14.60
C PHE A 109 -10.53 -16.47 -15.14
N GLY A 110 -11.23 -17.17 -16.04
CA GLY A 110 -12.53 -16.76 -16.59
C GLY A 110 -13.61 -16.55 -15.53
N GLU A 111 -13.66 -17.43 -14.52
CA GLU A 111 -14.53 -17.26 -13.34
C GLU A 111 -14.15 -16.00 -12.53
N ALA A 112 -12.85 -15.81 -12.24
CA ALA A 112 -12.37 -14.72 -11.40
C ALA A 112 -12.62 -13.34 -12.02
N ILE A 113 -12.33 -13.15 -13.32
CA ILE A 113 -12.54 -11.85 -13.99
C ILE A 113 -14.01 -11.44 -14.07
N ARG A 114 -14.96 -12.38 -13.96
CA ARG A 114 -16.40 -12.11 -13.97
C ARG A 114 -17.00 -11.93 -12.57
N LYS A 115 -16.28 -12.34 -11.54
CA LYS A 115 -16.81 -12.45 -10.18
C LYS A 115 -17.37 -11.11 -9.70
N ASN A 116 -18.66 -11.12 -9.35
CA ASN A 116 -19.41 -9.99 -8.80
C ASN A 116 -19.49 -8.75 -9.70
N LEU A 117 -19.19 -8.86 -11.00
CA LEU A 117 -19.37 -7.77 -11.95
C LEU A 117 -20.77 -7.83 -12.59
N PRO A 118 -21.50 -6.71 -12.66
CA PRO A 118 -22.72 -6.61 -13.44
C PRO A 118 -22.44 -6.82 -14.94
N SER A 119 -23.43 -7.36 -15.66
CA SER A 119 -23.35 -7.56 -17.12
C SER A 119 -23.74 -6.33 -17.95
N ASP A 120 -24.07 -5.21 -17.28
CA ASP A 120 -24.36 -3.93 -17.93
C ASP A 120 -23.18 -3.46 -18.78
N ASP A 121 -23.49 -2.69 -19.83
CA ASP A 121 -22.47 -2.01 -20.62
C ASP A 121 -21.66 -1.05 -19.75
N PHE A 122 -20.35 -1.02 -19.99
CA PHE A 122 -19.48 -0.01 -19.43
C PHE A 122 -19.91 1.39 -19.92
N LYS A 123 -19.51 2.42 -19.17
CA LYS A 123 -19.78 3.83 -19.56
C LYS A 123 -19.30 4.10 -20.99
N GLU A 124 -19.94 5.06 -21.65
CA GLU A 124 -19.66 5.40 -23.05
C GLU A 124 -18.21 5.77 -23.36
N ASP A 125 -17.51 6.36 -22.39
CA ASP A 125 -16.06 6.64 -22.48
C ASP A 125 -15.21 5.36 -22.64
N TRP A 126 -15.80 4.19 -22.35
CA TRP A 126 -15.25 2.85 -22.48
C TRP A 126 -15.95 2.05 -23.59
N ASN A 127 -16.27 2.73 -24.70
CA ASN A 127 -16.54 2.05 -25.96
C ASN A 127 -15.25 1.57 -26.61
N ASN A 128 -15.35 0.54 -27.45
CA ASN A 128 -14.25 0.13 -28.31
C ASN A 128 -13.96 1.17 -29.41
N LYS A 129 -12.85 1.01 -30.14
CA LYS A 129 -12.42 1.98 -31.17
C LYS A 129 -13.41 2.19 -32.32
N ASP A 130 -14.29 1.23 -32.57
CA ASP A 130 -15.34 1.33 -33.58
C ASP A 130 -16.63 1.98 -33.02
N GLY A 131 -16.61 2.47 -31.77
CA GLY A 131 -17.74 3.10 -31.09
C GLY A 131 -18.76 2.11 -30.51
N GLY A 132 -18.45 0.81 -30.51
CA GLY A 132 -19.30 -0.24 -29.95
C GLY A 132 -19.21 -0.33 -28.43
N ARG A 133 -20.34 -0.58 -27.78
CA ARG A 133 -20.42 -0.80 -26.33
C ARG A 133 -19.63 -2.07 -25.92
N VAL A 134 -18.86 -1.96 -24.85
CA VAL A 134 -18.13 -3.08 -24.22
C VAL A 134 -18.78 -3.40 -22.88
N ASN A 135 -18.82 -4.68 -22.53
CA ASN A 135 -19.27 -5.16 -21.22
C ASN A 135 -18.44 -6.38 -20.82
N ILE A 136 -18.65 -6.85 -19.59
CA ILE A 136 -17.89 -7.98 -19.04
C ILE A 136 -18.04 -9.26 -19.88
N ASP A 137 -19.22 -9.54 -20.43
CA ASP A 137 -19.47 -10.78 -21.19
C ASP A 137 -18.64 -10.84 -22.47
N LYS A 138 -18.53 -9.72 -23.19
CA LYS A 138 -17.73 -9.62 -24.42
C LYS A 138 -16.23 -9.73 -24.13
N ILE A 139 -15.73 -8.87 -23.24
CA ILE A 139 -14.29 -8.77 -22.99
C ILE A 139 -13.73 -10.00 -22.28
N ALA A 140 -14.51 -10.63 -21.41
CA ALA A 140 -14.05 -11.79 -20.69
C ALA A 140 -13.90 -13.03 -21.59
N LYS A 141 -14.68 -13.16 -22.68
CA LYS A 141 -14.46 -14.22 -23.68
C LYS A 141 -13.15 -14.04 -24.43
N ASP A 142 -12.84 -12.80 -24.80
CA ASP A 142 -11.56 -12.48 -25.46
C ASP A 142 -10.40 -12.79 -24.53
N LEU A 143 -10.46 -12.30 -23.29
CA LEU A 143 -9.47 -12.55 -22.26
C LEU A 143 -9.27 -14.04 -21.95
N GLU A 144 -10.34 -14.84 -21.89
CA GLU A 144 -10.23 -16.29 -21.71
C GLU A 144 -9.55 -16.98 -22.89
N SER A 145 -9.89 -16.57 -24.12
CA SER A 145 -9.26 -17.10 -25.34
C SER A 145 -7.75 -16.80 -25.33
N ASP A 146 -7.38 -15.55 -25.10
CA ASP A 146 -5.98 -15.13 -25.06
C ASP A 146 -5.23 -15.81 -23.92
N TYR A 147 -5.80 -15.81 -22.72
CA TYR A 147 -5.18 -16.45 -21.56
C TYR A 147 -5.04 -17.96 -21.75
N THR A 148 -5.99 -18.63 -22.43
CA THR A 148 -5.86 -20.04 -22.81
C THR A 148 -4.68 -20.28 -23.74
N PHE A 149 -4.48 -19.41 -24.72
CA PHE A 149 -3.31 -19.47 -25.59
C PHE A 149 -2.02 -19.29 -24.78
N LEU A 150 -1.94 -18.25 -23.96
CA LEU A 150 -0.77 -17.95 -23.13
C LEU A 150 -0.47 -19.12 -22.17
N TYR A 151 -1.48 -19.66 -21.51
CA TYR A 151 -1.36 -20.77 -20.57
C TYR A 151 -0.77 -22.03 -21.21
N ASN A 152 -1.19 -22.35 -22.44
CA ASN A 152 -0.72 -23.52 -23.17
C ASN A 152 0.64 -23.32 -23.85
N ASN A 153 1.09 -22.07 -24.01
CA ASN A 153 2.32 -21.76 -24.75
C ASN A 153 3.47 -21.23 -23.87
N TYR A 154 3.19 -20.63 -22.72
CA TYR A 154 4.20 -20.03 -21.84
C TYR A 154 4.95 -21.09 -21.03
N SER A 155 6.28 -21.00 -21.01
CA SER A 155 7.16 -21.84 -20.18
C SER A 155 6.96 -21.65 -18.68
N GLY A 156 6.39 -20.51 -18.24
CA GLY A 156 5.98 -20.31 -16.85
C GLY A 156 4.68 -21.04 -16.47
N MET A 157 4.01 -21.68 -17.45
CA MET A 157 2.75 -22.41 -17.29
C MET A 157 2.88 -23.81 -17.94
N LYS A 158 2.03 -24.17 -18.91
CA LYS A 158 2.05 -25.51 -19.54
C LYS A 158 2.84 -25.60 -20.85
N GLY A 159 3.32 -24.49 -21.37
CA GLY A 159 4.02 -24.46 -22.65
C GLY A 159 5.53 -24.45 -22.54
N THR A 160 6.18 -23.98 -23.61
CA THR A 160 7.64 -23.99 -23.75
C THR A 160 8.23 -22.68 -24.26
N LYS A 161 7.41 -21.74 -24.75
CA LYS A 161 7.87 -20.44 -25.25
C LYS A 161 8.26 -19.54 -24.09
N SER A 162 9.30 -18.74 -24.29
CA SER A 162 9.71 -17.71 -23.34
C SER A 162 8.69 -16.55 -23.29
N LEU A 163 8.78 -15.73 -22.23
CA LEU A 163 7.95 -14.53 -22.10
C LEU A 163 8.21 -13.54 -23.25
N ASP A 164 9.45 -13.37 -23.68
CA ASP A 164 9.83 -12.44 -24.76
C ASP A 164 9.26 -12.87 -26.12
N GLU A 165 9.22 -14.17 -26.39
CA GLU A 165 8.54 -14.72 -27.57
C GLU A 165 7.04 -14.43 -27.53
N LEU A 166 6.40 -14.62 -26.36
CA LEU A 166 4.97 -14.36 -26.19
C LEU A 166 4.62 -12.89 -26.29
N LYS A 167 5.46 -11.98 -25.77
CA LYS A 167 5.27 -10.53 -25.87
C LYS A 167 5.10 -10.02 -27.31
N SER A 168 5.59 -10.79 -28.28
CA SER A 168 5.48 -10.47 -29.70
C SER A 168 4.16 -10.93 -30.33
N THR A 169 3.41 -11.84 -29.71
CA THR A 169 2.17 -12.39 -30.27
C THR A 169 0.98 -11.44 -30.07
N ASP A 170 -0.05 -11.61 -30.89
CA ASP A 170 -1.26 -10.78 -30.79
C ASP A 170 -2.06 -11.14 -29.54
N GLU A 171 -2.08 -12.40 -29.11
CA GLU A 171 -2.78 -12.85 -27.90
C GLU A 171 -2.19 -12.21 -26.63
N TYR A 172 -0.86 -12.05 -26.53
CA TYR A 172 -0.29 -11.33 -25.39
C TYR A 172 -0.68 -9.85 -25.39
N LYS A 173 -0.61 -9.19 -26.56
CA LYS A 173 -0.94 -7.77 -26.69
C LYS A 173 -2.42 -7.52 -26.41
N ASP A 174 -3.29 -8.41 -26.90
CA ASP A 174 -4.73 -8.33 -26.67
C ASP A 174 -5.05 -8.60 -25.19
N PHE A 175 -4.52 -9.68 -24.61
CA PHE A 175 -4.66 -9.99 -23.18
C PHE A 175 -4.23 -8.83 -22.29
N SER A 176 -3.02 -8.31 -22.51
CA SER A 176 -2.45 -7.26 -21.65
C SER A 176 -3.26 -5.97 -21.72
N ALA A 177 -3.57 -5.49 -22.93
CA ALA A 177 -4.38 -4.29 -23.12
C ALA A 177 -5.81 -4.48 -22.58
N LYS A 178 -6.49 -5.59 -22.89
CA LYS A 178 -7.88 -5.83 -22.47
C LYS A 178 -8.00 -6.04 -20.97
N LEU A 179 -7.05 -6.70 -20.31
CA LEU A 179 -7.11 -6.92 -18.87
C LEU A 179 -6.86 -5.61 -18.11
N ARG A 180 -5.90 -4.81 -18.59
CA ARG A 180 -5.64 -3.47 -18.03
C ARG A 180 -6.80 -2.51 -18.30
N TYR A 181 -7.45 -2.61 -19.46
CA TYR A 181 -8.66 -1.88 -19.82
C TYR A 181 -9.83 -2.25 -18.91
N LEU A 182 -10.04 -3.54 -18.66
CA LEU A 182 -11.14 -4.04 -17.84
C LEU A 182 -11.09 -3.43 -16.44
N TYR A 183 -9.91 -3.33 -15.83
CA TYR A 183 -9.72 -2.69 -14.52
C TYR A 183 -10.24 -1.24 -14.49
N GLU A 184 -9.83 -0.41 -15.45
CA GLU A 184 -10.27 1.00 -15.50
C GLU A 184 -11.75 1.14 -15.84
N ALA A 185 -12.24 0.33 -16.79
CA ALA A 185 -13.63 0.34 -17.21
C ALA A 185 -14.56 -0.02 -16.04
N VAL A 186 -14.20 -1.04 -15.25
CA VAL A 186 -14.88 -1.46 -14.03
C VAL A 186 -14.83 -0.35 -12.97
N GLY A 187 -13.65 0.21 -12.71
CA GLY A 187 -13.45 1.30 -11.74
C GLY A 187 -14.20 2.58 -12.08
N SER A 188 -14.35 2.88 -13.37
CA SER A 188 -15.08 4.04 -13.87
C SER A 188 -16.59 3.82 -13.91
N THR A 189 -17.05 2.60 -14.24
CA THR A 189 -18.47 2.29 -14.46
C THR A 189 -19.21 1.99 -13.15
N PHE A 190 -18.64 1.14 -12.31
CA PHE A 190 -19.32 0.60 -11.14
C PHE A 190 -18.89 1.29 -9.83
N SER A 191 -19.60 1.01 -8.74
CA SER A 191 -19.21 1.54 -7.43
C SER A 191 -17.87 0.96 -6.98
N SER A 192 -17.17 1.70 -6.12
CA SER A 192 -15.91 1.23 -5.54
C SER A 192 -16.07 -0.04 -4.69
N ASP A 193 -17.27 -0.27 -4.14
CA ASP A 193 -17.62 -1.48 -3.39
C ASP A 193 -17.54 -2.73 -4.28
N ILE A 194 -17.65 -2.56 -5.60
CA ILE A 194 -17.50 -3.64 -6.60
C ILE A 194 -16.07 -3.65 -7.16
N SER A 195 -15.56 -2.49 -7.59
CA SER A 195 -14.33 -2.43 -8.39
C SER A 195 -13.05 -2.70 -7.59
N TYR A 196 -12.98 -2.27 -6.32
CA TYR A 196 -11.77 -2.44 -5.51
C TYR A 196 -11.53 -3.90 -5.10
N PRO A 197 -12.55 -4.66 -4.62
CA PRO A 197 -12.37 -6.09 -4.38
C PRO A 197 -12.01 -6.87 -5.64
N TRP A 198 -12.61 -6.50 -6.78
CA TRP A 198 -12.49 -7.27 -8.02
C TRP A 198 -11.04 -7.51 -8.47
N VAL A 199 -10.20 -6.47 -8.48
CA VAL A 199 -8.81 -6.61 -8.95
C VAL A 199 -8.00 -7.60 -8.11
N THR A 200 -8.33 -7.70 -6.82
CA THR A 200 -7.62 -8.58 -5.88
C THR A 200 -7.89 -10.06 -6.17
N TYR A 201 -9.00 -10.40 -6.83
CA TYR A 201 -9.34 -11.78 -7.18
C TYR A 201 -8.35 -12.41 -8.18
N LEU A 202 -7.55 -11.59 -8.86
CA LEU A 202 -6.51 -12.06 -9.79
C LEU A 202 -5.29 -12.67 -9.09
N TYR A 203 -5.24 -12.62 -7.76
CA TYR A 203 -4.29 -13.38 -6.94
C TYR A 203 -4.78 -14.80 -6.60
N ALA A 204 -5.98 -15.21 -7.02
CA ALA A 204 -6.50 -16.54 -6.73
C ALA A 204 -5.55 -17.64 -7.25
N GLY A 205 -5.40 -18.70 -6.44
CA GLY A 205 -4.44 -19.78 -6.71
C GLY A 205 -3.01 -19.53 -6.20
N MET A 206 -2.69 -18.34 -5.69
CA MET A 206 -1.42 -18.04 -5.01
C MET A 206 -1.51 -18.22 -3.49
N THR A 207 -0.36 -18.36 -2.82
CA THR A 207 -0.26 -18.12 -1.37
C THR A 207 0.12 -16.67 -1.07
N SER A 208 0.05 -16.27 0.21
CA SER A 208 0.51 -14.94 0.64
C SER A 208 1.97 -14.68 0.32
N GLU A 209 2.85 -15.67 0.53
CA GLU A 209 4.28 -15.57 0.27
C GLU A 209 4.54 -15.30 -1.21
N GLU A 210 3.74 -15.90 -2.09
CA GLU A 210 3.87 -15.74 -3.54
C GLU A 210 3.41 -14.36 -3.99
N VAL A 211 2.29 -13.84 -3.47
CA VAL A 211 1.85 -12.46 -3.74
C VAL A 211 2.86 -11.45 -3.19
N GLN A 212 3.39 -11.68 -1.98
CA GLN A 212 4.40 -10.80 -1.38
C GLN A 212 5.70 -10.79 -2.21
N ALA A 213 6.15 -11.94 -2.70
CA ALA A 213 7.32 -12.04 -3.56
C ALA A 213 7.11 -11.39 -4.94
N LEU A 214 5.93 -11.59 -5.56
CA LEU A 214 5.53 -10.88 -6.78
C LEU A 214 5.54 -9.37 -6.57
N THR A 215 4.95 -8.92 -5.47
CA THR A 215 4.87 -7.51 -5.09
C THR A 215 6.26 -6.93 -4.88
N GLU A 216 7.19 -7.63 -4.23
CA GLU A 216 8.56 -7.11 -4.04
C GLU A 216 9.25 -6.84 -5.39
N LYS A 217 9.10 -7.76 -6.37
CA LYS A 217 9.61 -7.54 -7.73
C LYS A 217 8.94 -6.32 -8.40
N SER A 218 7.64 -6.19 -8.23
CA SER A 218 6.86 -5.05 -8.73
C SER A 218 7.35 -3.72 -8.15
N ILE A 219 7.55 -3.64 -6.82
CA ILE A 219 8.08 -2.44 -6.16
C ILE A 219 9.45 -2.07 -6.75
N ASP A 220 10.37 -3.03 -6.86
CA ASP A 220 11.71 -2.80 -7.40
C ASP A 220 11.73 -2.33 -8.85
N TYR A 221 10.75 -2.80 -9.63
CA TYR A 221 10.53 -2.34 -11.01
C TYR A 221 9.96 -0.92 -11.02
N ALA A 222 8.84 -0.69 -10.32
CA ALA A 222 8.09 0.56 -10.33
C ALA A 222 8.88 1.74 -9.74
N LEU A 223 9.77 1.50 -8.78
CA LEU A 223 10.68 2.52 -8.23
C LEU A 223 11.66 3.08 -9.27
N LYS A 224 12.00 2.30 -10.29
CA LYS A 224 12.92 2.67 -11.38
C LYS A 224 12.18 3.14 -12.62
N ASP A 225 10.92 2.76 -12.75
CA ASP A 225 10.09 3.09 -13.89
C ASP A 225 9.75 4.58 -13.94
N GLU A 226 9.50 5.10 -15.14
CA GLU A 226 9.18 6.49 -15.39
C GLU A 226 7.81 6.84 -14.80
N LEU A 227 7.68 8.07 -14.28
CA LEU A 227 6.39 8.63 -13.89
C LEU A 227 5.78 9.28 -15.14
N LYS A 228 4.90 8.55 -15.82
CA LYS A 228 4.23 9.03 -17.04
C LYS A 228 2.85 8.41 -17.17
N GLU A 229 2.09 8.92 -18.13
CA GLU A 229 0.94 8.23 -18.66
C GLU A 229 1.42 7.30 -19.78
N GLU A 230 1.01 6.03 -19.71
CA GLU A 230 1.27 5.01 -20.72
C GLU A 230 -0.06 4.53 -21.31
N THR A 231 -0.07 4.27 -22.62
CA THR A 231 -1.25 3.76 -23.33
C THR A 231 -0.97 2.36 -23.87
N TRP A 232 -1.82 1.40 -23.50
CA TRP A 232 -1.85 0.07 -24.09
C TRP A 232 -3.03 -0.06 -25.03
N GLU A 233 -2.76 -0.60 -26.22
CA GLU A 233 -3.75 -0.78 -27.27
C GLU A 233 -3.77 -2.25 -27.69
N SER A 234 -4.97 -2.81 -27.72
CA SER A 234 -5.21 -4.17 -28.19
C SER A 234 -5.08 -4.21 -29.72
N PRO A 235 -4.59 -5.31 -30.33
CA PRO A 235 -4.26 -5.35 -31.74
C PRO A 235 -5.51 -5.33 -32.65
N ALA A 236 -5.43 -4.56 -33.75
CA ALA A 236 -6.51 -4.51 -34.74
C ALA A 236 -6.72 -5.85 -35.50
N THR A 237 -5.74 -6.74 -35.47
CA THR A 237 -5.74 -8.07 -36.08
C THR A 237 -6.47 -9.12 -35.25
N LEU A 238 -6.64 -8.89 -33.94
CA LEU A 238 -7.34 -9.79 -33.02
C LEU A 238 -8.36 -8.98 -32.20
N LYS A 239 -9.46 -8.60 -32.84
CA LYS A 239 -10.47 -7.73 -32.21
C LYS A 239 -11.31 -8.46 -31.15
N GLY A 240 -11.59 -9.74 -31.32
CA GLY A 240 -12.52 -10.48 -30.45
C GLY A 240 -13.94 -9.91 -30.43
N GLU A 241 -14.73 -10.28 -29.44
CA GLU A 241 -16.10 -9.80 -29.22
C GLU A 241 -16.17 -8.39 -28.62
N ALA A 242 -15.18 -8.00 -27.81
CA ALA A 242 -15.12 -6.64 -27.26
C ALA A 242 -14.70 -5.61 -28.32
N GLY A 243 -14.11 -6.04 -29.42
CA GLY A 243 -13.48 -5.16 -30.39
C GLY A 243 -12.11 -4.68 -29.92
N GLN A 244 -11.51 -3.78 -30.71
CA GLN A 244 -10.22 -3.19 -30.37
C GLN A 244 -10.40 -2.15 -29.25
N VAL A 245 -9.64 -2.27 -28.17
CA VAL A 245 -9.70 -1.36 -27.03
C VAL A 245 -8.36 -0.66 -26.78
N SER A 246 -8.41 0.45 -26.05
CA SER A 246 -7.22 1.20 -25.62
C SER A 246 -7.42 1.69 -24.20
N VAL A 247 -6.36 1.65 -23.39
CA VAL A 247 -6.38 2.11 -22.00
C VAL A 247 -5.15 2.95 -21.72
N SER A 248 -5.32 4.07 -21.02
CA SER A 248 -4.23 4.90 -20.51
C SER A 248 -4.17 4.82 -18.99
N PHE A 249 -2.96 4.77 -18.44
CA PHE A 249 -2.75 4.69 -16.99
C PHE A 249 -1.40 5.25 -16.57
N LYS A 250 -1.25 5.54 -15.27
CA LYS A 250 0.00 6.05 -14.71
C LYS A 250 0.98 4.93 -14.41
N THR A 251 2.25 5.16 -14.74
CA THR A 251 3.35 4.25 -14.40
C THR A 251 4.24 4.82 -13.30
N GLY A 252 5.08 3.96 -12.74
CA GLY A 252 6.04 4.31 -11.70
C GLY A 252 5.44 4.57 -10.32
N VAL A 253 6.25 4.32 -9.29
CA VAL A 253 5.94 4.57 -7.87
C VAL A 253 7.14 5.22 -7.21
N ARG A 254 6.95 6.05 -6.18
CA ARG A 254 8.06 6.61 -5.39
C ARG A 254 7.80 6.50 -3.90
N SER A 255 8.83 6.09 -3.16
CA SER A 255 8.87 6.26 -1.71
C SER A 255 9.00 7.73 -1.36
N VAL A 256 8.38 8.14 -0.25
CA VAL A 256 8.36 9.52 0.23
C VAL A 256 9.18 9.61 1.51
N LYS A 257 10.29 10.35 1.47
CA LYS A 257 11.25 10.43 2.59
C LYS A 257 10.64 11.09 3.82
N GLU A 258 9.79 12.08 3.61
CA GLU A 258 9.06 12.78 4.66
C GLU A 258 8.14 11.83 5.44
N MET A 259 7.53 10.86 4.75
CA MET A 259 6.68 9.84 5.37
C MET A 259 7.52 8.81 6.13
N GLN A 260 8.66 8.40 5.58
CA GLN A 260 9.62 7.52 6.28
C GLN A 260 10.11 8.17 7.59
N ASP A 261 10.51 9.44 7.55
CA ASP A 261 10.95 10.17 8.74
C ASP A 261 9.80 10.42 9.73
N LEU A 262 8.59 10.72 9.25
CA LEU A 262 7.41 10.84 10.11
C LEU A 262 7.14 9.52 10.85
N TYR A 263 7.18 8.38 10.18
CA TYR A 263 6.91 7.09 10.81
C TYR A 263 7.99 6.73 11.83
N ALA A 264 9.25 6.89 11.48
CA ALA A 264 10.36 6.70 12.43
C ALA A 264 10.20 7.63 13.65
N THR A 265 9.91 8.91 13.43
CA THR A 265 9.70 9.90 14.50
C THR A 265 8.54 9.51 15.41
N LEU A 266 7.39 9.12 14.87
CA LEU A 266 6.24 8.71 15.67
C LEU A 266 6.58 7.47 16.52
N MET A 267 7.09 6.41 15.88
CA MET A 267 7.40 5.15 16.55
C MET A 267 8.49 5.31 17.61
N GLU A 268 9.56 6.06 17.33
CA GLU A 268 10.64 6.32 18.29
C GLU A 268 10.19 7.18 19.48
N ASN A 269 9.14 7.98 19.31
CA ASN A 269 8.49 8.75 20.39
C ASN A 269 7.34 7.99 21.08
N GLY A 270 7.13 6.71 20.79
CA GLY A 270 6.11 5.90 21.45
C GLY A 270 4.67 6.16 20.95
N ILE A 271 4.53 6.69 19.74
CA ILE A 271 3.25 6.78 19.04
C ILE A 271 3.22 5.64 18.01
N ASP A 272 2.32 4.68 18.19
CA ASP A 272 2.26 3.54 17.27
C ASP A 272 1.70 3.98 15.90
N VAL A 273 2.27 3.44 14.82
CA VAL A 273 1.87 3.75 13.44
C VAL A 273 1.14 2.56 12.84
N TYR A 274 -0.05 2.81 12.30
CA TYR A 274 -0.89 1.82 11.63
C TYR A 274 -1.14 2.19 10.17
N ILE A 275 -1.22 1.18 9.31
CA ILE A 275 -1.72 1.32 7.94
C ILE A 275 -3.14 0.79 7.86
N CYS A 276 -4.04 1.55 7.24
CA CYS A 276 -5.38 1.12 6.88
C CYS A 276 -5.61 1.39 5.38
N SER A 277 -5.34 0.39 4.53
CA SER A 277 -5.37 0.55 3.06
C SER A 277 -6.52 -0.19 2.42
N ALA A 278 -7.02 0.33 1.29
CA ALA A 278 -7.99 -0.39 0.45
C ALA A 278 -7.35 -1.42 -0.49
N SER A 279 -6.02 -1.42 -0.63
CA SER A 279 -5.29 -2.43 -1.41
C SER A 279 -5.25 -3.79 -0.69
N TYR A 280 -4.91 -4.85 -1.42
CA TYR A 280 -4.79 -6.18 -0.85
C TYR A 280 -3.63 -6.27 0.16
N ILE A 281 -3.85 -6.89 1.32
CA ILE A 281 -2.89 -6.91 2.42
C ILE A 281 -1.52 -7.47 2.04
N ASP A 282 -1.47 -8.52 1.21
CA ASP A 282 -0.21 -9.12 0.78
C ASP A 282 0.56 -8.25 -0.24
N VAL A 283 -0.07 -7.21 -0.80
CA VAL A 283 0.59 -6.18 -1.62
C VAL A 283 1.16 -5.04 -0.76
N ILE A 284 0.55 -4.75 0.40
CA ILE A 284 1.04 -3.68 1.28
C ILE A 284 2.23 -4.14 2.10
N ILE A 285 2.18 -5.36 2.63
CA ILE A 285 3.19 -5.89 3.58
C ILE A 285 4.63 -5.71 3.08
N PRO A 286 5.01 -6.09 1.85
CA PRO A 286 6.40 -5.99 1.41
C PRO A 286 6.91 -4.56 1.40
N TYR A 287 6.09 -3.59 1.00
CA TYR A 287 6.50 -2.20 0.92
C TYR A 287 6.56 -1.53 2.31
N ALA A 288 5.58 -1.83 3.16
CA ALA A 288 5.45 -1.21 4.48
C ALA A 288 6.45 -1.73 5.52
N THR A 289 6.80 -3.01 5.44
CA THR A 289 7.53 -3.70 6.53
C THR A 289 9.00 -3.94 6.21
N ASN A 290 9.38 -4.06 4.94
CA ASN A 290 10.74 -4.38 4.55
C ASN A 290 11.65 -3.15 4.72
N SER A 291 12.71 -3.30 5.51
CA SER A 291 13.67 -2.22 5.81
C SER A 291 14.38 -1.66 4.58
N LYS A 292 14.45 -2.44 3.49
CA LYS A 292 14.90 -2.00 2.18
C LYS A 292 14.19 -0.74 1.68
N TYR A 293 12.91 -0.57 2.03
CA TYR A 293 12.08 0.55 1.58
C TYR A 293 11.90 1.64 2.63
N GLY A 294 12.46 1.48 3.83
CA GLY A 294 12.62 2.56 4.82
C GLY A 294 11.42 2.88 5.71
N TYR A 295 10.24 2.27 5.50
CA TYR A 295 9.06 2.55 6.33
C TYR A 295 9.04 1.79 7.66
N ASN A 296 9.55 0.55 7.67
CA ASN A 296 9.81 -0.25 8.88
C ASN A 296 8.60 -0.40 9.83
N ILE A 297 7.38 -0.43 9.29
CA ILE A 297 6.17 -0.58 10.10
C ILE A 297 6.07 -2.03 10.58
N PRO A 298 5.72 -2.29 11.85
CA PRO A 298 5.45 -3.64 12.33
C PRO A 298 4.35 -4.31 11.51
N LYS A 299 4.54 -5.58 11.15
CA LYS A 299 3.60 -6.31 10.27
C LYS A 299 2.20 -6.41 10.89
N GLU A 300 2.12 -6.53 12.21
CA GLU A 300 0.89 -6.55 12.99
C GLU A 300 0.11 -5.24 12.94
N ASN A 301 0.73 -4.14 12.51
CA ASN A 301 0.10 -2.84 12.37
C ASN A 301 -0.41 -2.56 10.94
N ILE A 302 -0.35 -3.56 10.04
CA ILE A 302 -0.84 -3.44 8.67
C ILE A 302 -2.24 -4.04 8.57
N TYR A 303 -3.20 -3.18 8.27
CA TYR A 303 -4.59 -3.55 8.02
C TYR A 303 -4.97 -3.13 6.61
N ALA A 304 -5.42 -4.09 5.81
CA ALA A 304 -5.83 -3.82 4.44
C ALA A 304 -6.81 -4.89 3.97
N MET A 305 -7.24 -4.81 2.70
CA MET A 305 -8.26 -5.71 2.19
C MET A 305 -7.80 -7.17 2.29
N MET A 306 -8.70 -8.05 2.71
CA MET A 306 -8.42 -9.47 2.91
C MET A 306 -9.29 -10.34 2.02
N LEU A 307 -8.66 -11.37 1.46
CA LEU A 307 -9.30 -12.42 0.68
C LEU A 307 -9.42 -13.69 1.52
N SER A 308 -10.45 -14.47 1.22
CA SER A 308 -10.62 -15.82 1.75
C SER A 308 -9.48 -16.72 1.26
N LYS A 309 -9.08 -17.67 2.09
CA LYS A 309 -8.06 -18.68 1.79
C LYS A 309 -8.60 -20.06 2.13
N ASP A 310 -8.20 -21.06 1.35
CA ASP A 310 -8.53 -22.45 1.66
C ASP A 310 -7.68 -22.99 2.83
N SER A 311 -7.89 -24.25 3.21
CA SER A 311 -7.17 -24.90 4.30
C SER A 311 -5.65 -25.04 4.08
N ASN A 312 -5.18 -24.87 2.84
CA ASN A 312 -3.76 -24.89 2.49
C ASN A 312 -3.17 -23.49 2.41
N GLY A 313 -3.94 -22.45 2.70
CA GLY A 313 -3.51 -21.05 2.61
C GLY A 313 -3.55 -20.48 1.18
N VAL A 314 -4.22 -21.16 0.24
CA VAL A 314 -4.35 -20.70 -1.15
C VAL A 314 -5.49 -19.69 -1.25
N ILE A 315 -5.18 -18.53 -1.82
CA ILE A 315 -6.10 -17.41 -2.01
C ILE A 315 -7.24 -17.79 -2.95
N GLN A 316 -8.46 -17.42 -2.56
CA GLN A 316 -9.68 -17.58 -3.34
C GLN A 316 -10.12 -16.24 -3.92
N ALA A 317 -10.88 -16.26 -5.02
CA ALA A 317 -11.50 -15.09 -5.65
C ALA A 317 -12.75 -14.63 -4.86
N GLU A 318 -12.56 -14.33 -3.58
CA GLU A 318 -13.63 -13.96 -2.65
C GLU A 318 -13.04 -13.16 -1.47
N LEU A 319 -13.71 -12.07 -1.10
CA LEU A 319 -13.37 -11.32 0.11
C LEU A 319 -13.45 -12.22 1.35
N ASN A 320 -12.65 -11.92 2.37
CA ASN A 320 -12.83 -12.54 3.67
C ASN A 320 -14.12 -11.99 4.31
N PRO A 321 -15.18 -12.82 4.51
CA PRO A 321 -16.47 -12.34 5.01
C PRO A 321 -16.42 -11.90 6.48
N GLU A 322 -15.38 -12.27 7.22
CA GLU A 322 -15.21 -11.90 8.64
C GLU A 322 -14.51 -10.55 8.83
N TYR A 323 -14.11 -9.92 7.72
CA TYR A 323 -13.31 -8.71 7.71
C TYR A 323 -13.99 -7.60 6.90
N ALA A 324 -13.97 -6.39 7.44
CA ALA A 324 -14.53 -5.24 6.76
C ALA A 324 -13.73 -4.95 5.48
N GLN A 325 -14.41 -4.54 4.42
CA GLN A 325 -13.73 -3.93 3.28
C GLN A 325 -13.10 -2.61 3.77
N THR A 326 -11.78 -2.52 3.79
CA THR A 326 -11.01 -1.39 4.33
C THR A 326 -11.04 -0.16 3.42
N GLN A 327 -12.26 0.28 3.11
CA GLN A 327 -12.57 1.43 2.29
C GLN A 327 -13.79 2.15 2.87
N GLY A 328 -13.77 3.49 2.86
CA GLY A 328 -14.88 4.28 3.39
C GLY A 328 -15.16 3.93 4.85
N ALA A 329 -16.42 3.62 5.17
CA ALA A 329 -16.82 3.27 6.53
C ALA A 329 -16.08 2.04 7.09
N GLY A 330 -15.64 1.10 6.25
CA GLY A 330 -14.91 -0.07 6.71
C GLY A 330 -13.47 0.23 7.16
N LYS A 331 -12.87 1.38 6.77
CA LYS A 331 -11.65 1.89 7.43
C LYS A 331 -11.94 2.30 8.87
N THR A 332 -13.02 3.05 9.11
CA THR A 332 -13.45 3.42 10.46
C THR A 332 -13.75 2.18 11.32
N GLU A 333 -14.48 1.20 10.78
CA GLU A 333 -14.78 -0.05 11.48
C GLU A 333 -13.49 -0.79 11.87
N THR A 334 -12.56 -0.92 10.92
CA THR A 334 -11.26 -1.57 11.15
C THR A 334 -10.46 -0.89 12.25
N ILE A 335 -10.38 0.45 12.24
CA ILE A 335 -9.69 1.22 13.28
C ILE A 335 -10.32 0.97 14.65
N LYS A 336 -11.66 1.03 14.76
CA LYS A 336 -12.36 0.80 16.04
C LYS A 336 -12.18 -0.62 16.55
N LYS A 337 -12.30 -1.61 15.66
CA LYS A 337 -12.29 -3.04 16.02
C LYS A 337 -10.91 -3.54 16.40
N TYR A 338 -9.88 -3.14 15.66
CA TYR A 338 -8.55 -3.77 15.78
C TYR A 338 -7.47 -2.85 16.35
N MET A 339 -7.58 -1.53 16.15
CA MET A 339 -6.57 -0.58 16.62
C MET A 339 -6.99 0.03 17.96
N ALA A 340 -8.14 0.70 18.03
CA ALA A 340 -8.59 1.35 19.27
C ALA A 340 -8.66 0.35 20.45
N ALA A 341 -9.08 -0.89 20.18
CA ALA A 341 -9.12 -1.97 21.16
C ALA A 341 -7.76 -2.29 21.82
N THR A 342 -6.63 -2.10 21.12
CA THR A 342 -5.27 -2.26 21.68
C THR A 342 -4.77 -1.01 22.41
N HIS A 343 -5.50 0.11 22.30
CA HIS A 343 -5.15 1.43 22.84
C HIS A 343 -6.13 1.91 23.93
N LYS A 344 -6.79 0.99 24.64
CA LYS A 344 -7.83 1.29 25.66
C LYS A 344 -8.97 2.14 25.09
N ASP A 345 -9.42 1.79 23.90
CA ASP A 345 -10.51 2.44 23.15
C ASP A 345 -10.28 3.93 22.89
N LYS A 346 -9.02 4.39 22.93
CA LYS A 346 -8.66 5.74 22.47
C LYS A 346 -8.83 5.83 20.95
N GLU A 347 -9.21 7.00 20.48
CA GLU A 347 -9.25 7.34 19.06
C GLU A 347 -7.85 7.73 18.55
N PRO A 348 -7.57 7.63 17.24
CA PRO A 348 -6.28 8.01 16.67
C PRO A 348 -6.06 9.53 16.79
N ILE A 349 -4.83 9.93 17.13
CA ILE A 349 -4.48 11.35 17.26
C ILE A 349 -4.14 12.00 15.91
N LEU A 350 -3.75 11.18 14.93
CA LEU A 350 -3.36 11.60 13.60
C LEU A 350 -3.90 10.60 12.57
N ILE A 351 -4.53 11.12 11.51
CA ILE A 351 -4.94 10.33 10.35
C ILE A 351 -4.46 11.02 9.07
N ALA A 352 -3.99 10.26 8.08
CA ALA A 352 -3.71 10.76 6.75
C ALA A 352 -4.42 9.97 5.65
N GLY A 353 -4.86 10.66 4.60
CA GLY A 353 -5.46 10.08 3.41
C GLY A 353 -5.41 11.01 2.19
N ASP A 354 -5.91 10.55 1.05
CA ASP A 354 -5.87 11.31 -0.23
C ASP A 354 -7.15 11.15 -1.07
N SER A 355 -8.04 10.24 -0.68
CA SER A 355 -9.16 9.81 -1.50
C SER A 355 -10.49 9.78 -0.73
N ASN A 356 -11.59 9.59 -1.46
CA ASN A 356 -12.90 9.39 -0.83
C ASN A 356 -12.97 8.11 0.02
N GLY A 357 -12.07 7.15 -0.20
CA GLY A 357 -11.94 5.97 0.66
C GLY A 357 -11.50 6.30 2.08
N ASP A 358 -10.89 7.47 2.29
CA ASP A 358 -10.33 7.91 3.58
C ASP A 358 -11.25 8.88 4.32
N TYR A 359 -12.27 9.40 3.64
CA TYR A 359 -13.13 10.45 4.17
C TYR A 359 -13.74 10.05 5.52
N ALA A 360 -14.30 8.84 5.63
CA ALA A 360 -14.94 8.37 6.85
C ALA A 360 -13.95 8.32 8.03
N MET A 361 -12.77 7.71 7.84
CA MET A 361 -11.79 7.66 8.93
C MET A 361 -11.27 9.06 9.31
N LEU A 362 -11.19 10.01 8.38
CA LEU A 362 -10.79 11.39 8.70
C LEU A 362 -11.86 12.16 9.51
N THR A 363 -13.15 11.80 9.36
CA THR A 363 -14.26 12.53 9.98
C THR A 363 -14.86 11.88 11.22
N ASP A 364 -14.80 10.56 11.34
CA ASP A 364 -15.61 9.80 12.31
C ASP A 364 -15.07 9.81 13.75
N PHE A 365 -13.83 10.31 13.94
CA PHE A 365 -13.17 10.40 15.25
C PHE A 365 -13.20 11.84 15.75
N LYS A 366 -13.86 12.07 16.88
CA LYS A 366 -14.02 13.40 17.48
C LYS A 366 -12.73 13.90 18.14
N ASP A 367 -11.90 12.99 18.64
CA ASP A 367 -10.68 13.31 19.38
C ASP A 367 -9.45 13.40 18.44
N LEU A 368 -9.67 13.26 17.12
CA LEU A 368 -8.64 13.44 16.10
C LEU A 368 -8.02 14.84 16.20
N GLN A 369 -6.71 14.89 16.40
CA GLN A 369 -5.99 16.15 16.60
C GLN A 369 -5.46 16.74 15.29
N VAL A 370 -5.12 15.89 14.31
CA VAL A 370 -4.60 16.28 12.99
C VAL A 370 -5.12 15.33 11.92
N GLY A 371 -5.74 15.86 10.88
CA GLY A 371 -6.01 15.16 9.62
C GLY A 371 -5.12 15.68 8.50
N ILE A 372 -4.27 14.85 7.91
CA ILE A 372 -3.47 15.22 6.73
C ILE A 372 -4.20 14.77 5.47
N ILE A 373 -4.26 15.65 4.49
CA ILE A 373 -4.80 15.37 3.17
C ILE A 373 -3.70 15.58 2.14
N PHE A 374 -3.26 14.49 1.52
CA PHE A 374 -2.33 14.58 0.39
C PHE A 374 -3.10 15.06 -0.84
N ASN A 375 -2.75 16.24 -1.33
CA ASN A 375 -3.61 16.97 -2.24
C ASN A 375 -3.59 16.38 -3.66
N ARG A 376 -4.69 15.75 -4.06
CA ARG A 376 -4.90 15.17 -5.40
C ARG A 376 -5.85 15.97 -6.29
N ILE A 377 -6.17 17.21 -5.90
CA ILE A 377 -7.06 18.09 -6.66
C ILE A 377 -8.42 17.42 -6.92
N ARG A 378 -8.99 16.82 -5.87
CA ARG A 378 -10.31 16.17 -5.93
C ARG A 378 -11.43 17.23 -5.94
N PRO A 379 -12.59 16.93 -6.58
CA PRO A 379 -13.76 17.82 -6.56
C PRO A 379 -14.18 18.19 -5.14
N THR A 380 -14.48 19.46 -4.89
CA THR A 380 -14.60 20.02 -3.54
C THR A 380 -15.98 19.90 -2.90
N GLU A 381 -16.96 19.40 -3.66
CA GLU A 381 -18.37 19.38 -3.25
C GLU A 381 -18.67 18.30 -2.20
N LYS A 382 -17.86 17.22 -2.18
CA LYS A 382 -18.07 16.06 -1.31
C LYS A 382 -16.77 15.31 -1.00
N GLY A 383 -16.85 14.41 -0.02
CA GLY A 383 -15.76 13.49 0.32
C GLY A 383 -14.45 14.21 0.64
N ILE A 384 -13.32 13.67 0.22
CA ILE A 384 -11.99 14.19 0.58
C ILE A 384 -11.73 15.60 0.03
N GLY A 385 -12.33 15.95 -1.11
CA GLY A 385 -12.18 17.29 -1.68
C GLY A 385 -12.90 18.35 -0.84
N LYS A 386 -13.99 17.99 -0.15
CA LYS A 386 -14.62 18.86 0.86
C LYS A 386 -13.67 19.14 2.02
N LEU A 387 -12.97 18.11 2.52
CA LEU A 387 -11.98 18.29 3.58
C LEU A 387 -10.76 19.10 3.09
N SER A 388 -10.39 18.95 1.81
CA SER A 388 -9.33 19.76 1.19
C SER A 388 -9.71 21.24 1.16
N LYS A 389 -10.97 21.54 0.79
CA LYS A 389 -11.50 22.90 0.85
C LYS A 389 -11.53 23.44 2.27
N GLU A 390 -11.95 22.64 3.25
CA GLU A 390 -11.93 23.04 4.67
C GLU A 390 -10.52 23.36 5.16
N ALA A 391 -9.53 22.52 4.85
CA ALA A 391 -8.12 22.77 5.15
C ALA A 391 -7.59 24.06 4.49
N ALA A 392 -8.04 24.38 3.27
CA ALA A 392 -7.69 25.62 2.60
C ALA A 392 -8.33 26.86 3.27
N ASP A 393 -9.63 26.78 3.60
CA ASP A 393 -10.42 27.86 4.18
C ASP A 393 -10.06 28.14 5.66
N THR A 394 -9.53 27.15 6.37
CA THR A 394 -9.17 27.25 7.80
C THR A 394 -7.67 27.43 8.04
N TYR A 395 -6.86 27.59 7.00
CA TYR A 395 -5.40 27.60 7.08
C TYR A 395 -4.82 28.58 8.12
N ASP A 396 -5.41 29.76 8.30
CA ASP A 396 -4.96 30.78 9.26
C ASP A 396 -5.61 30.70 10.64
N LYS A 397 -6.36 29.62 10.93
CA LYS A 397 -7.05 29.43 12.20
C LYS A 397 -6.26 28.50 13.12
N ASP A 398 -6.21 28.84 14.41
CA ASP A 398 -5.53 28.05 15.44
C ASP A 398 -6.20 26.70 15.72
N ASP A 399 -7.51 26.59 15.42
CA ASP A 399 -8.33 25.38 15.58
C ASP A 399 -8.43 24.53 14.31
N ALA A 400 -7.58 24.79 13.31
CA ALA A 400 -7.55 24.01 12.07
C ALA A 400 -7.28 22.52 12.37
N ARG A 401 -8.22 21.68 11.96
CA ARG A 401 -8.14 20.22 12.12
C ARG A 401 -7.48 19.53 10.93
N TYR A 402 -7.72 20.03 9.72
CA TYR A 402 -7.25 19.43 8.48
C TYR A 402 -6.15 20.26 7.82
N PHE A 403 -5.14 19.58 7.29
CA PHE A 403 -3.96 20.19 6.68
C PHE A 403 -3.72 19.57 5.31
N LEU A 404 -3.39 20.41 4.32
CA LEU A 404 -3.04 19.96 2.97
C LEU A 404 -1.54 19.82 2.82
N GLN A 405 -1.12 18.78 2.13
CA GLN A 405 0.25 18.59 1.68
C GLN A 405 0.28 18.41 0.16
N GLY A 406 0.96 19.33 -0.53
CA GLY A 406 1.11 19.35 -1.98
C GLY A 406 2.19 18.40 -2.50
N ARG A 407 2.13 18.06 -3.79
CA ARG A 407 3.10 17.16 -4.45
C ARG A 407 3.35 17.52 -5.91
N ASP A 408 4.49 17.10 -6.44
CA ASP A 408 4.79 17.16 -7.88
C ASP A 408 4.71 15.74 -8.43
N GLU A 409 3.62 15.43 -9.15
CA GLU A 409 3.39 14.09 -9.70
C GLU A 409 4.36 13.75 -10.83
N ASN A 410 4.96 14.74 -11.52
CA ASN A 410 5.95 14.48 -12.55
C ASN A 410 7.28 13.99 -11.98
N LYS A 411 7.61 14.43 -10.75
CA LYS A 411 8.86 14.09 -10.06
C LYS A 411 8.67 13.00 -9.00
N GLY A 412 7.42 12.79 -8.58
CA GLY A 412 7.05 11.88 -7.51
C GLY A 412 7.67 12.28 -6.18
N ILE A 413 7.52 13.55 -5.82
CA ILE A 413 7.99 14.12 -4.56
C ILE A 413 6.90 15.00 -3.95
N LEU A 414 6.97 15.23 -2.64
CA LEU A 414 6.18 16.28 -2.00
C LEU A 414 6.72 17.66 -2.39
N LEU A 415 5.89 18.69 -2.20
CA LEU A 415 6.26 20.09 -2.38
C LEU A 415 6.22 20.83 -1.04
N HIS A 416 7.08 21.83 -0.89
CA HIS A 416 7.01 22.77 0.24
C HIS A 416 5.83 23.72 0.05
N GLY A 417 4.62 23.20 0.25
CA GLY A 417 3.37 23.90 -0.02
C GLY A 417 2.17 22.96 -0.03
N ARG A 418 1.00 23.52 -0.35
CA ARG A 418 -0.29 22.81 -0.35
C ARG A 418 -0.74 22.44 -1.75
N GLU A 419 -0.21 23.16 -2.73
CA GLU A 419 -0.51 23.05 -4.14
C GLU A 419 0.14 21.80 -4.76
N THR A 420 -0.54 21.21 -5.73
CA THR A 420 -0.07 20.02 -6.45
C THR A 420 0.12 20.32 -7.92
N ILE A 421 1.24 19.86 -8.48
CA ILE A 421 1.48 19.82 -9.92
C ILE A 421 1.07 18.43 -10.40
N LEU A 422 -0.04 18.35 -11.14
CA LEU A 422 -0.55 17.10 -11.70
C LEU A 422 0.39 16.55 -12.79
N LEU A 423 0.36 15.23 -12.97
CA LEU A 423 1.17 14.57 -13.99
C LEU A 423 0.89 15.15 -15.39
N GLY A 424 1.96 15.46 -16.13
CA GLY A 424 1.88 16.08 -17.45
C GLY A 424 1.54 17.58 -17.44
N LYS A 425 1.40 18.20 -16.25
CA LYS A 425 1.16 19.64 -16.08
C LYS A 425 2.38 20.33 -15.48
N THR A 426 2.43 21.65 -15.62
CA THR A 426 3.47 22.52 -15.06
C THR A 426 2.94 23.50 -14.02
N GLU A 427 1.63 23.78 -14.05
CA GLU A 427 0.98 24.68 -13.10
C GLU A 427 0.60 23.93 -11.83
N ALA A 428 0.83 24.57 -10.69
CA ALA A 428 0.42 24.06 -9.40
C ALA A 428 -1.01 24.53 -9.08
N GLU A 429 -1.84 23.60 -8.61
CA GLU A 429 -3.24 23.86 -8.25
C GLU A 429 -3.46 23.61 -6.76
N LEU A 430 -4.24 24.47 -6.09
CA LEU A 430 -4.58 24.26 -4.68
C LEU A 430 -5.86 23.42 -4.53
N LEU A 431 -6.90 23.77 -5.27
CA LEU A 431 -8.20 23.11 -5.26
C LEU A 431 -8.67 22.97 -6.71
N LYS A 432 -9.51 21.96 -6.95
CA LYS A 432 -10.17 21.82 -8.24
C LYS A 432 -11.08 23.03 -8.48
N LYS A 433 -10.86 23.72 -9.60
CA LYS A 433 -11.65 24.88 -10.02
C LYS A 433 -13.09 24.51 -10.34
#